data_AF-A0A4P7L9M4-F1
#
_entry.id   AF-A0A4P7L9M4-F1
#
_cell.length_a   1.000
_cell.length_b   1.000
_cell.length_c   1.000
_cell.angle_alpha   90.00
_cell.angle_beta   90.00
_cell.angle_gamma   90.00
#
_symmetry.space_group_name_H-M   'P 1'
#
loop_
_entity.id
_entity.type
_entity.pdbx_description
1 polymer ?
#
loop_
_entity_poly.entity_id
_entity_poly.type
_entity_poly.pdbx_seq_one_letter_code
_entity_poly.pdbx_strand_id
1 'polypeptide(L)'
;MKMAYARNIALAAQREAWAPPPGMPKAAAQVWNDTVSAVTGDHFAQGDEIVLMMFCEATVRLRRVARALERLPLVTTDPERLRLRRSLVGEANALRGQVLNLARALRLAPVSRRMQDKARTDLPTRDRRSKRLPGDDLFAC
;
A
#
# COMPACT_ATOMS: atom_id res chain seq x y z
N MET A 1 13.94 -0.36 27.35
CA MET A 1 14.77 -1.29 26.56
C MET A 1 14.16 -2.69 26.34
N LYS A 2 13.39 -3.28 27.26
CA LYS A 2 12.79 -4.64 27.10
C LYS A 2 11.82 -4.81 25.91
N MET A 3 11.10 -3.75 25.53
CA MET A 3 10.11 -3.79 24.43
C MET A 3 10.74 -3.98 23.03
N ALA A 4 11.92 -3.41 22.78
CA ALA A 4 12.59 -3.52 21.48
C ALA A 4 13.12 -4.94 21.23
N TYR A 5 13.60 -5.60 22.28
CA TYR A 5 14.15 -6.96 22.21
C TYR A 5 13.06 -8.01 21.92
N ALA A 6 11.92 -7.94 22.61
CA ALA A 6 10.79 -8.83 22.37
C ALA A 6 10.23 -8.69 20.94
N ARG A 7 10.18 -7.45 20.42
CA ARG A 7 9.76 -7.19 19.04
C ARG A 7 10.71 -7.82 18.02
N ASN A 8 12.02 -7.75 18.26
CA ASN A 8 13.03 -8.35 17.39
C ASN A 8 12.95 -9.88 17.37
N ILE A 9 12.67 -10.52 18.52
CA ILE A 9 12.48 -11.98 18.60
C ILE A 9 11.22 -12.42 17.84
N ALA A 10 10.10 -11.71 18.04
CA ALA A 10 8.86 -12.01 17.34
C ALA A 10 9.01 -11.86 15.81
N LEU A 11 9.77 -10.84 15.37
CA LEU A 11 10.06 -10.63 13.95
C LEU A 11 10.95 -11.75 13.37
N ALA A 12 11.89 -12.28 14.15
CA ALA A 12 12.75 -13.38 13.75
C ALA A 12 11.96 -14.68 13.61
N ALA A 13 11.10 -15.02 14.58
CA ALA A 13 10.25 -16.21 14.52
C ALA A 13 9.24 -16.14 13.35
N GLN A 14 8.68 -14.96 13.09
CA GLN A 14 7.79 -14.74 11.94
C GLN A 14 8.52 -14.90 10.60
N ARG A 15 9.78 -14.43 10.49
CA ARG A 15 10.61 -14.62 9.29
C ARG A 15 10.95 -16.07 9.01
N GLU A 16 11.10 -16.87 10.07
CA GLU A 16 11.36 -18.31 9.95
C GLU A 16 10.11 -19.06 9.49
N ALA A 17 8.93 -18.70 10.01
CA ALA A 17 7.65 -19.29 9.59
C ALA A 17 7.25 -18.92 8.16
N TRP A 18 7.59 -17.70 7.71
CA TRP A 18 7.27 -17.18 6.37
C TRP A 18 8.53 -16.93 5.56
N ALA A 19 9.43 -17.92 5.50
CA ALA A 19 10.60 -17.85 4.63
C ALA A 19 10.17 -17.89 3.15
N PRO A 20 10.84 -17.14 2.25
CA PRO A 20 10.56 -17.21 0.83
C PRO A 20 10.82 -18.63 0.28
N PRO A 21 9.98 -19.13 -0.65
CA PRO A 21 10.16 -20.45 -1.24
C PRO A 21 11.55 -20.67 -1.86
N PRO A 22 12.08 -21.90 -1.82
CA PRO A 22 13.36 -22.21 -2.44
C PRO A 22 13.31 -21.97 -3.95
N GLY A 23 14.38 -21.39 -4.51
CA GLY A 23 14.45 -21.06 -5.93
C GLY A 23 13.77 -19.75 -6.34
N MET A 24 13.13 -19.04 -5.41
CA MET A 24 12.57 -17.71 -5.69
C MET A 24 13.69 -16.74 -6.11
N PRO A 25 13.53 -15.98 -7.22
CA PRO A 25 14.52 -15.00 -7.63
C PRO A 25 14.81 -13.98 -6.53
N LYS A 26 16.09 -13.62 -6.34
CA LYS A 26 16.55 -12.72 -5.26
C LYS A 26 15.73 -11.43 -5.12
N ALA A 27 15.36 -10.80 -6.24
CA ALA A 27 14.55 -9.58 -6.22
C ALA A 27 13.13 -9.80 -5.69
N ALA A 28 12.52 -10.94 -6.00
CA ALA A 28 11.19 -11.31 -5.51
C ALA A 28 11.26 -11.72 -4.03
N ALA A 29 12.30 -12.47 -3.64
CA ALA A 29 12.55 -12.83 -2.24
C ALA A 29 12.76 -11.59 -1.36
N GLN A 30 13.38 -10.53 -1.88
CA GLN A 30 13.47 -9.27 -1.16
C GLN A 30 12.09 -8.65 -0.92
N VAL A 31 11.23 -8.58 -1.96
CA VAL A 31 9.86 -8.06 -1.81
C VAL A 31 9.06 -8.89 -0.82
N TRP A 32 9.24 -10.22 -0.83
CA TRP A 32 8.63 -11.13 0.12
C TRP A 32 9.01 -10.77 1.55
N ASN A 33 10.31 -10.69 1.84
CA ASN A 33 10.82 -10.37 3.18
C ASN A 33 10.37 -8.99 3.65
N ASP A 34 10.38 -8.00 2.76
CA ASP A 34 9.90 -6.65 3.06
C ASP A 34 8.41 -6.66 3.40
N THR A 35 7.61 -7.44 2.65
CA THR A 35 6.15 -7.54 2.85
C THR A 35 5.80 -8.25 4.15
N VAL A 36 6.44 -9.40 4.42
CA VAL A 36 6.24 -10.17 5.67
C VAL A 36 6.69 -9.36 6.88
N SER A 37 7.80 -8.63 6.79
CA SER A 37 8.29 -7.79 7.88
C SER A 37 7.41 -6.56 8.15
N ALA A 38 6.55 -6.16 7.20
CA ALA A 38 5.69 -4.98 7.32
C ALA A 38 4.35 -5.27 8.01
N VAL A 39 3.97 -6.55 8.18
CA VAL A 39 2.69 -6.97 8.76
C VAL A 39 2.89 -7.79 10.03
N THR A 40 1.82 -7.99 10.81
CA THR A 40 1.87 -8.79 12.05
C THR A 40 1.96 -10.30 11.75
N GLY A 41 2.44 -11.08 12.72
CA GLY A 41 2.70 -12.53 12.59
C GLY A 41 1.48 -13.39 12.22
N ASP A 42 0.30 -12.88 12.52
CA ASP A 42 -1.01 -13.50 12.28
C ASP A 42 -1.71 -12.97 11.02
N HIS A 43 -1.05 -12.09 10.25
CA HIS A 43 -1.67 -11.44 9.10
C HIS A 43 -2.01 -12.46 7.99
N PHE A 44 -1.08 -13.37 7.68
CA PHE A 44 -1.25 -14.35 6.61
C PHE A 44 -1.82 -15.66 7.13
N ALA A 45 -2.75 -16.24 6.36
CA ALA A 45 -3.31 -17.56 6.63
C ALA A 45 -2.57 -18.65 5.84
N GLN A 46 -2.71 -19.90 6.28
CA GLN A 46 -2.23 -21.06 5.53
C GLN A 46 -2.92 -21.08 4.15
N GLY A 47 -2.12 -21.01 3.09
CA GLY A 47 -2.60 -20.87 1.70
C GLY A 47 -2.36 -19.50 1.05
N ASP A 48 -2.03 -18.46 1.83
CA ASP A 48 -1.69 -17.14 1.29
C ASP A 48 -0.31 -17.14 0.57
N GLU A 49 0.52 -18.16 0.79
CA GLU A 49 1.89 -18.29 0.25
C GLU A 49 1.93 -18.15 -1.28
N ILE A 50 1.04 -18.83 -1.99
CA ILE A 50 1.00 -18.81 -3.46
C ILE A 50 0.60 -17.40 -3.93
N VAL A 51 -0.35 -16.76 -3.25
CA VAL A 51 -0.80 -15.40 -3.59
C VAL A 51 0.31 -14.38 -3.30
N LEU A 52 1.04 -14.54 -2.20
CA LEU A 52 2.18 -13.70 -1.84
C LEU A 52 3.33 -13.87 -2.83
N MET A 53 3.60 -15.09 -3.29
CA MET A 53 4.59 -15.38 -4.32
C MET A 53 4.25 -14.64 -5.62
N MET A 54 3.02 -14.80 -6.11
CA MET A 54 2.55 -14.10 -7.31
C MET A 54 2.62 -12.58 -7.16
N PHE A 55 2.28 -12.05 -5.98
CA PHE A 55 2.38 -10.63 -5.68
C PHE A 55 3.82 -10.12 -5.78
N CYS A 56 4.78 -10.85 -5.21
CA CYS A 56 6.19 -10.50 -5.23
C CYS A 56 6.74 -10.48 -6.67
N GLU A 57 6.42 -11.50 -7.46
CA GLU A 57 6.83 -11.59 -8.87
C GLU A 57 6.23 -10.47 -9.72
N ALA A 58 4.93 -10.23 -9.60
CA ALA A 58 4.23 -9.16 -10.31
C ALA A 58 4.82 -7.79 -9.94
N THR A 59 5.14 -7.56 -8.67
CA THR A 59 5.76 -6.32 -8.19
C THR A 59 7.16 -6.12 -8.78
N VAL A 60 7.99 -7.18 -8.83
CA VAL A 60 9.32 -7.11 -9.46
C VAL A 60 9.20 -6.81 -10.95
N ARG A 61 8.28 -7.47 -11.64
CA ARG A 61 8.05 -7.23 -13.07
C ARG A 61 7.59 -5.80 -13.32
N LEU A 62 6.66 -5.28 -12.51
CA LEU A 62 6.22 -3.89 -12.59
C LEU A 62 7.38 -2.90 -12.40
N ARG A 63 8.25 -3.14 -11.40
CA ARG A 63 9.45 -2.30 -11.18
C ARG A 63 10.41 -2.34 -12.38
N ARG A 64 10.56 -3.48 -13.05
CA ARG A 64 11.38 -3.60 -14.26
C ARG A 64 10.80 -2.79 -15.42
N VAL A 65 9.50 -2.91 -15.67
CA VAL A 65 8.81 -2.15 -16.74
C VAL A 65 8.87 -0.64 -16.45
N ALA A 66 8.66 -0.23 -15.20
CA ALA A 66 8.78 1.17 -14.80
C ALA A 66 10.18 1.73 -15.09
N ARG A 67 11.25 1.01 -14.72
CA ARG A 67 12.63 1.39 -15.04
C ARG A 67 12.90 1.42 -16.55
N ALA A 68 12.30 0.52 -17.32
CA ALA A 68 12.42 0.54 -18.78
C ALA A 68 11.75 1.80 -19.37
N LEU A 69 10.58 2.19 -18.87
CA LEU A 69 9.90 3.43 -19.26
C LEU A 69 10.68 4.69 -18.89
N GLU A 70 11.34 4.72 -17.73
CA GLU A 70 12.19 5.83 -17.28
C GLU A 70 13.40 6.04 -18.20
N ARG A 71 13.93 4.96 -18.78
CA ARG A 71 15.05 5.01 -19.73
C ARG A 71 14.64 5.49 -21.12
N LEU A 72 13.34 5.50 -21.44
CA LEU A 72 12.85 5.98 -22.72
C LEU A 72 12.59 7.49 -22.64
N PRO A 73 13.08 8.28 -23.62
CA PRO A 73 12.81 9.70 -23.67
C PRO A 73 11.30 9.97 -23.72
N LEU A 74 10.85 10.99 -22.98
CA LEU A 74 9.44 11.38 -22.93
C LEU A 74 8.94 11.93 -24.27
N VAL A 75 9.82 12.65 -24.97
CA VAL A 75 9.58 13.22 -26.29
C VAL A 75 10.50 12.51 -27.28
N THR A 76 9.90 11.83 -28.25
CA THR A 76 10.62 11.13 -29.30
C THR A 76 9.78 11.15 -30.57
N THR A 77 10.40 11.44 -31.71
CA THR A 77 9.79 11.37 -33.04
C THR A 77 10.00 10.01 -33.70
N ASP A 78 10.89 9.18 -33.15
CA ASP A 78 11.14 7.82 -33.62
C ASP A 78 9.90 6.91 -33.42
N PRO A 79 9.29 6.41 -34.51
CA PRO A 79 8.07 5.61 -34.45
C PRO A 79 8.24 4.29 -33.70
N GLU A 80 9.42 3.67 -33.74
CA GLU A 80 9.68 2.40 -33.04
C GLU A 80 9.75 2.62 -31.53
N ARG A 81 10.37 3.71 -31.09
CA ARG A 81 10.37 4.10 -29.67
C ARG A 81 8.96 4.42 -29.18
N LEU A 82 8.13 5.05 -29.99
CA LEU A 82 6.72 5.32 -29.64
C LEU A 82 5.90 4.02 -29.54
N ARG A 83 6.14 3.04 -30.41
CA ARG A 83 5.50 1.70 -30.31
C ARG A 83 5.93 0.97 -29.05
N LEU A 84 7.24 0.91 -28.79
CA LEU A 84 7.79 0.28 -27.59
C LEU A 84 7.23 0.93 -26.31
N ARG A 85 7.23 2.26 -26.25
CA ARG A 85 6.70 3.01 -25.10
C ARG A 85 5.23 2.68 -24.85
N ARG A 86 4.39 2.67 -25.90
CA ARG A 86 2.96 2.30 -25.79
C ARG A 86 2.78 0.87 -25.27
N SER A 87 3.55 -0.08 -25.78
CA SER A 87 3.54 -1.46 -25.32
C SER A 87 3.88 -1.56 -23.82
N LEU A 88 4.98 -0.94 -23.39
CA LEU A 88 5.41 -0.93 -21.99
C LEU A 88 4.40 -0.23 -21.07
N VAL A 89 3.75 0.85 -21.53
CA VAL A 89 2.67 1.51 -20.76
C VAL A 89 1.48 0.57 -20.59
N GLY A 90 1.08 -0.15 -21.64
CA GLY A 90 0.04 -1.17 -21.58
C GLY A 90 0.38 -2.28 -20.59
N GLU A 91 1.59 -2.84 -20.67
CA GLU A 91 2.08 -3.85 -19.74
C GLU A 91 2.13 -3.32 -18.30
N ALA A 92 2.62 -2.10 -18.08
CA ALA A 92 2.67 -1.49 -16.76
C ALA A 92 1.27 -1.34 -16.15
N ASN A 93 0.26 -0.94 -16.94
CA ASN A 93 -1.12 -0.80 -16.47
C ASN A 93 -1.74 -2.15 -16.12
N ALA A 94 -1.52 -3.19 -16.94
CA ALA A 94 -1.98 -4.54 -16.64
C ALA A 94 -1.35 -5.07 -15.34
N LEU A 95 -0.03 -4.91 -15.18
CA LEU A 95 0.69 -5.33 -13.98
C LEU A 95 0.25 -4.55 -12.74
N ARG A 96 -0.01 -3.24 -12.84
CA ARG A 96 -0.59 -2.46 -11.73
C ARG A 96 -1.92 -3.03 -11.28
N GLY A 97 -2.82 -3.35 -12.22
CA GLY A 97 -4.09 -3.99 -11.91
C GLY A 97 -3.92 -5.33 -11.20
N GLN A 98 -3.02 -6.18 -11.71
CA GLN A 98 -2.69 -7.46 -11.10
C GLN A 98 -2.13 -7.30 -9.67
N VAL A 99 -1.15 -6.43 -9.48
CA VAL A 99 -0.53 -6.14 -8.16
C VAL A 99 -1.58 -5.64 -7.18
N LEU A 100 -2.49 -4.75 -7.60
CA LEU A 100 -3.57 -4.27 -6.73
C LEU A 100 -4.56 -5.36 -6.35
N ASN A 101 -4.93 -6.24 -7.29
CA ASN A 101 -5.83 -7.35 -7.00
C ASN A 101 -5.21 -8.37 -6.04
N LEU A 102 -3.94 -8.72 -6.24
CA LEU A 102 -3.19 -9.60 -5.33
C LEU A 102 -3.00 -8.94 -3.96
N ALA A 103 -2.69 -7.65 -3.91
CA ALA A 103 -2.59 -6.91 -2.66
C ALA A 103 -3.92 -6.89 -1.89
N ARG A 104 -5.07 -6.83 -2.59
CA ARG A 104 -6.39 -6.96 -1.94
C ARG A 104 -6.65 -8.36 -1.42
N ALA A 105 -6.32 -9.40 -2.20
CA ALA A 105 -6.44 -10.79 -1.76
C ALA A 105 -5.61 -11.05 -0.49
N LEU A 106 -4.40 -10.47 -0.42
CA LEU A 106 -3.52 -10.54 0.74
C LEU A 106 -3.86 -9.55 1.86
N ARG A 107 -4.93 -8.76 1.72
CA ARG A 107 -5.33 -7.73 2.69
C ARG A 107 -4.22 -6.70 2.99
N LEU A 108 -3.31 -6.48 2.03
CA LEU A 108 -2.20 -5.52 2.10
C LEU A 108 -2.60 -4.13 1.61
N ALA A 109 -3.56 -4.06 0.69
CA ALA A 109 -4.09 -2.78 0.26
C ALA A 109 -4.71 -2.08 1.49
N PRO A 110 -4.46 -0.77 1.70
CA PRO A 110 -5.16 -0.05 2.75
C PRO A 110 -6.64 -0.15 2.42
N VAL A 111 -7.36 -1.02 3.14
CA VAL A 111 -8.80 -0.90 3.28
C VAL A 111 -8.97 0.54 3.71
N SER A 112 -9.57 1.34 2.83
CA SER A 112 -9.82 2.76 3.04
C SER A 112 -9.96 3.03 4.53
N ARG A 113 -9.20 4.01 5.07
CA ARG A 113 -9.11 4.43 6.48
C ARG A 113 -10.46 4.80 7.14
N ARG A 114 -11.58 4.29 6.66
CA ARG A 114 -12.98 4.53 7.05
C ARG A 114 -13.45 3.70 8.24
N MET A 115 -12.72 2.68 8.71
CA MET A 115 -13.08 2.00 9.97
C MET A 115 -12.35 2.53 11.21
N GLN A 116 -11.22 3.24 11.07
CA GLN A 116 -10.56 3.89 12.22
C GLN A 116 -11.19 5.24 12.60
N ASP A 117 -11.91 5.92 11.69
CA ASP A 117 -12.65 7.13 12.06
C ASP A 117 -13.93 6.85 12.87
N LYS A 118 -14.42 5.60 12.92
CA LYS A 118 -15.52 5.21 13.84
C LYS A 118 -15.09 5.21 15.31
N ALA A 119 -13.79 5.14 15.61
CA ALA A 119 -13.27 5.32 16.96
C ALA A 119 -12.98 6.79 17.30
N ARG A 120 -13.15 7.72 16.33
CA ARG A 120 -13.02 9.16 16.53
C ARG A 120 -14.35 9.85 16.83
N THR A 121 -15.46 9.11 16.77
CA THR A 121 -16.82 9.57 17.10
C THR A 121 -17.13 9.65 18.59
N ASP A 122 -16.19 9.25 19.47
CA ASP A 122 -16.37 9.30 20.93
C ASP A 122 -15.57 10.44 21.58
N LEU A 123 -15.62 11.64 21.01
CA LEU A 123 -15.21 12.87 21.71
C LEU A 123 -16.44 13.76 21.93
N PRO A 124 -16.76 14.12 23.20
CA PRO A 124 -17.97 14.84 23.51
C PRO A 124 -17.96 16.24 22.93
N THR A 125 -19.12 16.59 22.37
CA THR A 125 -19.56 17.86 21.80
C THR A 125 -19.04 19.05 22.61
N ARG A 126 -18.09 19.79 22.03
CA ARG A 126 -17.66 21.08 22.59
C ARG A 126 -18.71 22.14 22.25
N ASP A 127 -19.48 22.46 23.27
CA ASP A 127 -20.53 23.46 23.37
C ASP A 127 -20.14 24.77 22.66
N ARG A 128 -20.82 25.07 21.54
CA ARG A 128 -20.72 26.35 20.83
C ARG A 128 -21.72 27.33 21.42
N ARG A 129 -21.37 27.94 22.56
CA ARG A 129 -22.08 29.12 23.06
C ARG A 129 -21.56 30.37 22.33
N SER A 130 -22.02 30.55 21.09
CA SER A 130 -21.80 31.79 20.33
C SER A 130 -22.93 32.78 20.59
N LYS A 131 -22.56 33.88 21.26
CA LYS A 131 -22.95 35.28 21.02
C LYS A 131 -24.38 35.54 20.52
N ARG A 132 -25.19 36.20 21.36
CA ARG A 132 -26.26 37.12 20.94
C ARG A 132 -25.99 38.51 21.52
N LEU A 133 -26.61 39.51 20.88
CA LEU A 133 -26.56 40.97 21.04
C LEU A 133 -25.63 41.64 20.03
N PRO A 134 -26.13 42.62 19.24
CA PRO A 134 -26.99 43.75 19.63
C PRO A 134 -28.44 43.59 19.13
N GLY A 135 -29.49 44.17 19.71
CA GLY A 135 -29.58 45.51 20.33
C GLY A 135 -30.17 46.49 19.32
N ASP A 136 -31.29 46.15 18.69
CA ASP A 136 -32.07 47.03 17.82
C ASP A 136 -33.02 47.87 18.70
N ASP A 137 -32.59 49.08 19.06
CA ASP A 137 -33.47 50.08 19.66
C ASP A 137 -34.25 50.82 18.56
N LEU A 138 -35.44 50.28 18.30
CA LEU A 138 -36.73 50.96 18.30
C LEU A 138 -36.77 52.45 17.92
N PHE A 139 -37.37 52.69 16.76
CA PHE A 139 -38.24 53.83 16.49
C PHE A 139 -39.35 53.94 17.56
N ALA A 140 -39.54 55.14 18.10
CA ALA A 140 -40.84 55.65 18.54
C ALA A 140 -40.82 57.18 18.45
N CYS A 141 -41.96 57.72 17.99
CA CYS A 141 -42.28 59.12 17.72
C CYS A 141 -42.09 60.08 18.90
#